data_AF-A0A1B6DSQ6-F1
#
_entry.id   AF-A0A1B6DSQ6-F1
#
_cell.length_a   1.000
_cell.length_b   1.000
_cell.length_c   1.000
_cell.angle_alpha   90.00
_cell.angle_beta   90.00
_cell.angle_gamma   90.00
#
_symmetry.space_group_name_H-M   'P 1'
#
loop_
_entity.id
_entity.type
_entity.pdbx_description
1 polymer ?
#
loop_
_entity_poly.entity_id
_entity_poly.type
_entity_poly.pdbx_seq_one_letter_code
_entity_poly.pdbx_strand_id
1 'polypeptide(L)'
;MTSFLSAIAILGTSAEMYVYGTQYLIVNLGYIICTPLAAYLYIPVFFKLQKVSAYEYLEIRFGKTARTCASILYSFQILAYTGVILYVPALALVILTGITTEWAIISVGVVCTFYSTIGGMKAVIITDVFQSLLMFASVICVIIVATIQLGGIEPVLRISQERGRIEFLNFSFDPTIRHTFWALTIGGGLTFMASFAVNQIQVQRYLTMKDVD
;
A
#
# COMPACT_ATOMS: atom_id res chain seq x y z
N MET A 1 0.51 -7.17 -4.08
CA MET A 1 1.18 -5.88 -4.37
C MET A 1 0.17 -4.74 -4.53
N THR A 2 -0.89 -4.92 -5.32
CA THR A 2 -1.89 -3.89 -5.68
C THR A 2 -2.74 -3.35 -4.53
N SER A 3 -3.10 -4.16 -3.53
CA SER A 3 -3.91 -3.67 -2.40
C SER A 3 -3.18 -2.70 -1.47
N PHE A 4 -1.84 -2.69 -1.49
CA PHE A 4 -1.04 -1.70 -0.74
C PHE A 4 -0.58 -0.53 -1.61
N LEU A 5 -0.44 -0.75 -2.92
CA LEU A 5 -0.34 0.32 -3.92
C LEU A 5 -1.73 0.92 -4.14
N SER A 6 -2.31 1.48 -3.07
CA SER A 6 -3.56 2.23 -3.12
C SER A 6 -3.31 3.61 -3.76
N ALA A 7 -4.37 4.25 -4.27
CA ALA A 7 -4.31 5.64 -4.70
C ALA A 7 -3.78 6.56 -3.58
N ILE A 8 -4.04 6.20 -2.32
CA ILE A 8 -3.49 6.87 -1.13
C ILE A 8 -1.97 6.79 -1.10
N ALA A 9 -1.40 5.63 -1.43
CA ALA A 9 0.05 5.47 -1.46
C ALA A 9 0.66 6.31 -2.58
N ILE A 10 0.08 6.31 -3.78
CA ILE A 10 0.59 7.12 -4.90
C ILE A 10 0.53 8.62 -4.59
N LEU A 11 -0.62 9.11 -4.10
CA LEU A 11 -0.78 10.52 -3.74
C LEU A 11 0.10 10.89 -2.54
N GLY A 12 0.17 10.02 -1.53
CA GLY A 12 0.96 10.22 -0.32
C GLY A 12 2.45 10.27 -0.59
N THR A 13 3.00 9.31 -1.35
CA THR A 13 4.43 9.29 -1.68
C THR A 13 4.81 10.43 -2.61
N SER A 14 3.95 10.78 -3.58
CA SER A 14 4.19 11.94 -4.46
C SER A 14 4.18 13.25 -3.68
N ALA A 15 3.24 13.43 -2.75
CA ALA A 15 3.19 14.59 -1.88
C ALA A 15 4.40 14.67 -0.94
N GLU A 16 4.81 13.54 -0.35
CA GLU A 16 5.99 13.45 0.51
C GLU A 16 7.26 13.83 -0.26
N MET A 17 7.44 13.31 -1.48
CA MET A 17 8.57 13.65 -2.34
C MET A 17 8.56 15.11 -2.78
N TYR A 18 7.38 15.69 -3.02
CA TYR A 18 7.24 17.11 -3.37
C TYR A 18 7.63 18.05 -2.21
N VAL A 19 7.26 17.69 -0.97
CA VAL A 19 7.47 18.53 0.22
C VAL A 19 8.82 18.31 0.89
N TYR A 20 9.36 17.09 0.88
CA TYR A 20 10.57 16.71 1.62
C TYR A 20 11.73 16.22 0.74
N GLY A 21 11.50 16.00 -0.56
CA GLY A 21 12.53 15.65 -1.52
C GLY A 21 12.67 14.14 -1.79
N THR A 22 13.69 13.79 -2.56
CA THR A 22 13.91 12.44 -3.12
C THR A 22 14.37 11.39 -2.12
N GLN A 23 14.68 11.78 -0.87
CA GLN A 23 15.20 10.88 0.17
C GLN A 23 14.30 9.67 0.41
N TYR A 24 12.98 9.85 0.29
CA TYR A 24 12.00 8.78 0.49
C TYR A 24 12.21 7.59 -0.46
N LEU A 25 12.86 7.78 -1.62
CA LEU A 25 13.18 6.69 -2.56
C LEU A 25 14.04 5.59 -1.93
N ILE A 26 14.82 5.90 -0.89
CA ILE A 26 15.65 4.92 -0.16
C ILE A 26 14.77 3.81 0.44
N VAL A 27 13.50 4.08 0.76
CA VAL A 27 12.59 3.06 1.33
C VAL A 27 12.48 1.83 0.43
N ASN A 28 12.62 2.00 -0.89
CA ASN A 28 12.59 0.90 -1.85
C ASN A 28 13.75 -0.08 -1.66
N LEU A 29 14.93 0.38 -1.19
CA LEU A 29 16.04 -0.52 -0.83
C LEU A 29 15.64 -1.41 0.35
N GLY A 30 14.98 -0.85 1.36
CA GLY A 30 14.41 -1.61 2.46
C GLY A 30 13.41 -2.66 1.96
N TYR A 31 12.56 -2.30 1.00
CA TYR A 31 11.59 -3.24 0.42
C TYR A 31 12.27 -4.37 -0.35
N ILE A 32 13.32 -4.09 -1.12
CA ILE A 32 14.09 -5.10 -1.85
C ILE A 32 14.72 -6.12 -0.90
N ILE A 33 15.21 -5.68 0.27
CA ILE A 33 15.84 -6.57 1.25
C ILE A 33 14.78 -7.35 2.05
N CYS A 34 13.72 -6.68 2.49
CA CYS A 34 12.70 -7.28 3.35
C CYS A 34 11.72 -8.19 2.61
N THR A 35 11.49 -8.00 1.30
CA THR A 35 10.60 -8.86 0.51
C THR A 35 11.05 -10.32 0.46
N PRO A 36 12.29 -10.67 0.07
CA PRO A 36 12.75 -12.06 0.09
C PRO A 36 12.78 -12.62 1.50
N LEU A 37 13.13 -11.80 2.50
CA LEU A 37 13.13 -12.23 3.90
C LEU A 37 11.71 -12.59 4.37
N ALA A 38 10.70 -11.80 4.00
CA ALA A 38 9.29 -12.12 4.23
C ALA A 38 8.87 -13.40 3.49
N ALA A 39 9.30 -13.54 2.23
CA ALA A 39 8.95 -14.68 1.38
C ALA A 39 9.53 -16.00 1.89
N TYR A 40 10.78 -16.04 2.35
CA TYR A 40 11.41 -17.27 2.82
C TYR A 40 11.11 -17.60 4.28
N LEU A 41 10.88 -16.60 5.14
CA LEU A 41 10.67 -16.85 6.58
C LEU A 41 9.18 -16.99 6.95
N TYR A 42 8.30 -16.16 6.39
CA TYR A 42 6.91 -16.09 6.85
C TYR A 42 5.95 -16.89 5.96
N ILE A 43 6.08 -16.82 4.64
CA ILE A 43 5.16 -17.51 3.72
C ILE A 43 5.14 -19.03 3.97
N PRO A 44 6.27 -19.75 4.15
CA PRO A 44 6.24 -21.19 4.36
C PRO A 44 5.55 -21.59 5.67
N VAL A 45 5.62 -20.74 6.70
CA VAL A 45 4.96 -20.98 7.99
C VAL A 45 3.44 -20.92 7.81
N PHE A 46 2.92 -19.85 7.20
CA PHE A 46 1.49 -19.70 6.99
C PHE A 46 0.94 -20.69 5.96
N PHE A 47 1.70 -20.99 4.90
CA PHE A 47 1.29 -21.95 3.88
C PHE A 47 1.23 -23.37 4.44
N LYS A 48 2.20 -23.80 5.28
CA LYS A 48 2.13 -25.12 5.93
C LYS A 48 1.01 -25.22 6.97
N LEU A 49 0.62 -24.11 7.59
CA LEU A 49 -0.47 -24.09 8.57
C LEU A 49 -1.84 -24.40 7.93
N GLN A 50 -2.02 -24.09 6.63
CA GLN A 50 -3.27 -24.29 5.85
C GLN A 50 -4.53 -23.81 6.59
N LYS A 51 -4.39 -22.72 7.36
CA LYS A 51 -5.47 -22.10 8.12
C LYS A 51 -5.96 -20.85 7.43
N VAL A 52 -7.27 -20.64 7.41
CA VAL A 52 -7.90 -19.50 6.72
C VAL A 52 -7.52 -18.15 7.35
N SER A 53 -7.23 -18.13 8.66
CA SER A 53 -6.89 -16.93 9.41
C SER A 53 -5.45 -16.97 9.93
N ALA A 54 -4.70 -15.90 9.68
CA ALA A 54 -3.36 -15.69 10.20
C ALA A 54 -3.34 -15.71 11.74
N TYR A 55 -4.46 -15.33 12.38
CA TYR A 55 -4.58 -15.32 13.84
C TYR A 55 -4.72 -16.71 14.46
N GLU A 56 -4.98 -17.76 13.67
CA GLU A 56 -4.96 -19.13 14.18
C GLU A 56 -3.56 -19.58 14.56
N TYR A 57 -2.53 -18.99 13.95
CA TYR A 57 -1.15 -19.16 14.42
C TYR A 57 -0.97 -18.67 15.87
N LEU A 58 -1.60 -17.54 16.23
CA LEU A 58 -1.55 -17.02 17.60
C LEU A 58 -2.26 -17.93 18.58
N GLU A 59 -3.32 -18.63 18.17
CA GLU A 59 -3.99 -19.61 19.03
C GLU A 59 -3.09 -20.80 19.35
N ILE A 60 -2.41 -21.35 18.35
CA ILE A 60 -1.50 -22.48 18.53
C ILE A 60 -0.32 -22.08 19.43
N ARG A 61 0.18 -20.84 19.30
CA ARG A 61 1.38 -20.40 20.02
C ARG A 61 1.11 -19.81 21.40
N PHE A 62 0.02 -19.06 21.57
CA PHE A 62 -0.28 -18.23 22.75
C PHE A 62 -1.67 -18.49 23.34
N GLY A 63 -2.47 -19.36 22.73
CA GLY A 63 -3.81 -19.71 23.18
C GLY A 63 -4.92 -18.83 22.61
N LYS A 64 -6.17 -19.25 22.88
CA LYS A 64 -7.39 -18.69 22.31
C LYS A 64 -7.62 -17.21 22.64
N THR A 65 -7.17 -16.76 23.82
CA THR A 65 -7.27 -15.36 24.25
C THR A 65 -6.50 -14.42 23.33
N ALA A 66 -5.27 -14.80 22.94
CA ALA A 66 -4.45 -14.01 22.02
C ALA A 66 -5.07 -13.90 20.62
N ARG A 67 -5.59 -15.02 20.08
CA ARG A 67 -6.32 -15.04 18.80
C ARG A 67 -7.52 -14.08 18.83
N THR A 68 -8.32 -14.16 19.90
CA THR A 68 -9.57 -13.40 19.98
C THR A 68 -9.30 -11.91 20.09
N CYS A 69 -8.34 -11.52 20.96
CA CYS A 69 -7.90 -10.13 21.09
C CYS A 69 -7.36 -9.56 19.78
N ALA A 70 -6.42 -10.27 19.13
CA ALA A 70 -5.82 -9.83 17.87
C ALA A 70 -6.86 -9.72 16.74
N SER A 71 -7.79 -10.67 16.65
CA SER A 71 -8.84 -10.66 15.63
C SER A 71 -9.81 -9.48 15.81
N ILE A 72 -10.19 -9.17 17.05
CA ILE A 72 -11.08 -8.02 17.36
C ILE A 72 -10.38 -6.70 17.03
N LEU A 73 -9.14 -6.53 17.48
CA LEU A 73 -8.36 -5.32 17.22
C LEU A 73 -8.18 -5.09 15.71
N TYR A 74 -7.83 -6.13 14.96
CA TYR A 74 -7.71 -6.03 13.52
C TYR A 74 -9.05 -5.74 12.83
N SER A 75 -10.14 -6.38 13.27
CA SER A 75 -11.47 -6.15 12.70
C SER A 75 -11.91 -4.70 12.89
N PHE A 76 -11.62 -4.12 14.05
CA PHE A 76 -11.88 -2.69 14.29
C PHE A 76 -10.98 -1.79 13.44
N GLN A 77 -9.68 -2.10 13.37
CA GLN A 77 -8.72 -1.36 12.55
C GLN A 77 -9.13 -1.34 11.06
N ILE A 78 -9.50 -2.51 10.50
CA ILE A 78 -9.86 -2.60 9.08
C ILE A 78 -11.20 -1.94 8.78
N LEU A 79 -12.15 -1.95 9.73
CA LEU A 79 -13.42 -1.24 9.60
C LEU A 79 -13.21 0.28 9.53
N ALA A 80 -12.35 0.84 10.39
CA ALA A 80 -11.99 2.26 10.33
C ALA A 80 -11.23 2.59 9.03
N TYR A 81 -10.27 1.74 8.65
CA TYR A 81 -9.43 1.95 7.47
C TYR A 81 -10.21 1.88 6.15
N THR A 82 -11.17 0.96 6.03
CA THR A 82 -12.00 0.82 4.83
C THR A 82 -12.89 2.04 4.58
N GLY A 83 -13.36 2.72 5.63
CA GLY A 83 -14.07 4.00 5.51
C GLY A 83 -13.21 5.09 4.86
N VAL A 84 -11.94 5.22 5.29
CA VAL A 84 -10.99 6.17 4.71
C VAL A 84 -10.67 5.82 3.24
N ILE A 85 -10.51 4.53 2.93
CA ILE A 85 -10.27 4.08 1.56
C ILE A 85 -11.44 4.41 0.65
N LEU A 86 -12.69 4.23 1.11
CA LEU A 86 -13.89 4.47 0.31
C LEU A 86 -14.06 5.95 -0.05
N TYR A 87 -13.52 6.86 0.77
CA TYR A 87 -13.62 8.30 0.56
C TYR A 87 -12.87 8.78 -0.69
N VAL A 88 -11.70 8.22 -0.98
CA VAL A 88 -10.87 8.63 -2.13
C VAL A 88 -11.56 8.48 -3.49
N PRO A 89 -12.11 7.31 -3.86
CA PRO A 89 -12.85 7.16 -5.12
C PRO A 89 -14.17 7.95 -5.10
N ALA A 90 -14.81 8.12 -3.94
CA ALA A 90 -16.01 8.96 -3.83
C ALA A 90 -15.68 10.42 -4.14
N LEU A 91 -14.57 10.96 -3.62
CA LEU A 91 -14.10 12.31 -3.92
C LEU A 91 -13.81 12.49 -5.42
N ALA A 92 -13.16 11.50 -6.05
CA ALA A 92 -12.93 11.52 -7.49
C ALA A 92 -14.26 11.56 -8.28
N LEU A 93 -15.27 10.79 -7.85
CA LEU A 93 -16.60 10.79 -8.48
C LEU A 93 -17.30 12.15 -8.32
N VAL A 94 -17.21 12.78 -7.15
CA VAL A 94 -17.73 14.15 -6.91
C VAL A 94 -17.10 15.16 -7.87
N ILE A 95 -15.78 15.12 -8.06
CA ILE A 95 -15.07 16.05 -8.95
C ILE A 95 -15.51 15.88 -10.41
N LEU A 96 -15.79 14.63 -10.83
CA LEU A 96 -16.15 14.33 -12.22
C LEU A 96 -17.64 14.57 -12.54
N THR A 97 -18.52 14.31 -11.58
CA THR A 97 -19.99 14.30 -11.82
C THR A 97 -20.71 15.46 -11.15
N GLY A 98 -20.09 16.13 -10.18
CA GLY A 98 -20.70 17.23 -9.41
C GLY A 98 -21.76 16.80 -8.40
N ILE A 99 -21.91 15.50 -8.13
CA ILE A 99 -22.86 14.99 -7.10
C ILE A 99 -22.37 15.32 -5.68
N THR A 100 -23.25 15.28 -4.69
CA THR A 100 -22.84 15.47 -3.29
C THR A 100 -22.02 14.27 -2.79
N THR A 101 -21.10 14.54 -1.87
CA THR A 101 -20.18 13.54 -1.31
C THR A 101 -20.90 12.34 -0.71
N GLU A 102 -22.05 12.55 -0.07
CA GLU A 102 -22.86 11.49 0.54
C GLU A 102 -23.33 10.46 -0.50
N TRP A 103 -23.91 10.94 -1.62
CA TRP A 103 -24.37 10.07 -2.70
C TRP A 103 -23.20 9.39 -3.43
N ALA A 104 -22.05 10.06 -3.53
CA ALA A 104 -20.84 9.47 -4.08
C ALA A 104 -20.34 8.29 -3.22
N ILE A 105 -20.28 8.46 -1.90
CA ILE A 105 -19.86 7.39 -0.98
C ILE A 105 -20.81 6.20 -1.05
N ILE A 106 -22.13 6.45 -1.02
CA ILE A 106 -23.14 5.39 -1.08
C ILE A 106 -23.05 4.62 -2.39
N SER A 107 -22.96 5.32 -3.52
CA SER A 107 -22.89 4.68 -4.84
C SER A 107 -21.65 3.78 -5.00
N VAL A 108 -20.47 4.29 -4.66
CA VAL A 108 -19.22 3.52 -4.71
C VAL A 108 -19.27 2.34 -3.74
N GLY A 109 -19.79 2.54 -2.52
CA GLY A 109 -19.95 1.48 -1.52
C GLY A 109 -20.88 0.36 -1.97
N VAL A 110 -22.01 0.69 -2.57
CA VAL A 110 -22.97 -0.29 -3.12
C VAL A 110 -22.34 -1.09 -4.25
N VAL A 111 -21.72 -0.42 -5.22
CA VAL A 111 -21.04 -1.11 -6.34
C VAL A 111 -19.93 -2.03 -5.82
N CYS A 112 -19.10 -1.53 -4.90
CA CYS A 112 -18.00 -2.29 -4.29
C CYS A 112 -18.48 -3.53 -3.55
N THR A 113 -19.52 -3.37 -2.73
CA THR A 113 -20.14 -4.48 -1.99
C THR A 113 -20.72 -5.51 -2.95
N PHE A 114 -21.48 -5.06 -3.96
CA PHE A 114 -22.18 -5.94 -4.88
C PHE A 114 -21.24 -6.88 -5.64
N TYR A 115 -20.19 -6.35 -6.29
CA TYR A 115 -19.27 -7.22 -7.03
C TYR A 115 -18.42 -8.10 -6.10
N SER A 116 -18.11 -7.60 -4.90
CA SER A 116 -17.33 -8.36 -3.91
C SER A 116 -18.12 -9.53 -3.32
N THR A 117 -19.42 -9.35 -3.06
CA THR A 117 -20.29 -10.41 -2.53
C THR A 117 -20.57 -11.49 -3.58
N ILE A 118 -20.80 -11.12 -4.85
CA ILE A 118 -21.13 -12.08 -5.91
C ILE A 118 -19.90 -12.87 -6.36
N GLY A 119 -18.78 -12.18 -6.58
CA GLY A 119 -17.60 -12.78 -7.17
C GLY A 119 -16.57 -13.34 -6.18
N GLY A 120 -16.74 -13.03 -4.89
CA GLY A 120 -15.82 -13.42 -3.83
C GLY A 120 -14.37 -12.98 -4.11
N MET A 121 -13.41 -13.72 -3.55
CA MET A 121 -11.99 -13.36 -3.67
C MET A 121 -11.46 -13.36 -5.10
N LYS A 122 -11.98 -14.26 -5.96
CA LYS A 122 -11.54 -14.35 -7.35
C LYS A 122 -11.87 -13.08 -8.13
N ALA A 123 -13.10 -12.55 -8.00
CA ALA A 123 -13.46 -11.31 -8.67
C ALA A 123 -12.67 -10.11 -8.13
N VAL A 124 -12.46 -10.04 -6.81
CA VAL A 124 -11.66 -8.99 -6.18
C VAL A 124 -10.22 -8.99 -6.73
N ILE A 125 -9.60 -10.16 -6.92
CA ILE A 125 -8.26 -10.25 -7.50
C ILE A 125 -8.24 -9.75 -8.94
N ILE A 126 -9.25 -10.08 -9.75
CA ILE A 126 -9.34 -9.60 -11.15
C ILE A 126 -9.49 -8.08 -11.20
N THR A 127 -10.38 -7.50 -10.38
CA THR A 127 -10.56 -6.05 -10.33
C THR A 127 -9.29 -5.33 -9.88
N ASP A 128 -8.57 -5.90 -8.92
CA ASP A 128 -7.26 -5.38 -8.46
C ASP A 128 -6.23 -5.33 -9.59
N VAL A 129 -6.20 -6.33 -10.49
CA VAL A 129 -5.29 -6.37 -11.63
C VAL A 129 -5.60 -5.21 -12.60
N PHE A 130 -6.87 -5.04 -12.98
CA PHE A 130 -7.28 -3.93 -13.85
C PHE A 130 -6.98 -2.56 -13.23
N GLN A 131 -7.30 -2.39 -11.95
CA GLN A 131 -7.02 -1.16 -11.22
C GLN A 131 -5.52 -0.84 -11.24
N SER A 132 -4.66 -1.83 -11.02
CA SER A 132 -3.22 -1.62 -11.01
C SER A 132 -2.66 -1.18 -12.35
N LEU A 133 -3.14 -1.78 -13.44
CA LEU A 133 -2.73 -1.42 -14.79
C LEU A 133 -3.13 0.04 -15.11
N LEU A 134 -4.35 0.43 -14.73
CA LEU A 134 -4.82 1.80 -14.87
C LEU A 134 -4.00 2.79 -14.04
N MET A 135 -3.63 2.42 -12.80
CA MET A 135 -2.80 3.25 -11.94
C MET A 135 -1.41 3.47 -12.54
N PHE A 136 -0.76 2.42 -13.05
CA PHE A 136 0.53 2.56 -13.75
C PHE A 136 0.42 3.44 -14.99
N ALA A 137 -0.61 3.23 -15.82
CA ALA A 137 -0.85 4.06 -17.00
C ALA A 137 -1.08 5.54 -16.62
N SER A 138 -1.84 5.81 -15.54
CA SER A 138 -2.09 7.18 -15.08
C SER A 138 -0.83 7.88 -14.62
N VAL A 139 0.06 7.20 -13.89
CA VAL A 139 1.32 7.80 -13.41
C VAL A 139 2.22 8.15 -14.59
N ILE A 140 2.37 7.23 -15.55
CA ILE A 140 3.15 7.47 -16.76
C ILE A 140 2.58 8.63 -17.57
N CYS A 141 1.25 8.68 -17.75
CA CYS A 141 0.58 9.77 -18.45
C CYS A 141 0.83 11.12 -17.78
N VAL A 142 0.68 11.20 -16.45
CA VAL A 142 0.94 12.43 -15.69
C VAL A 142 2.39 12.89 -15.85
N ILE A 143 3.36 11.97 -15.77
CA ILE A 143 4.79 12.29 -15.96
C ILE A 143 5.05 12.84 -17.36
N ILE A 144 4.50 12.20 -18.41
CA ILE A 144 4.69 12.64 -19.80
C ILE A 144 4.08 14.02 -20.02
N VAL A 145 2.82 14.25 -19.62
CA VAL A 145 2.13 15.53 -19.81
C VAL A 145 2.83 16.64 -19.03
N ALA A 146 3.23 16.40 -17.79
CA ALA A 146 3.96 17.38 -16.98
C ALA A 146 5.31 17.74 -17.61
N THR A 147 6.03 16.75 -18.15
CA THR A 147 7.32 16.96 -18.84
C THR A 147 7.16 17.79 -20.11
N ILE A 148 6.12 17.51 -20.91
CA ILE A 148 5.84 18.26 -22.15
C ILE A 148 5.46 19.71 -21.81
N GLN A 149 4.62 19.93 -20.80
CA GLN A 149 4.20 21.27 -20.37
C GLN A 149 5.37 22.13 -19.86
N LEU A 150 6.38 21.49 -19.26
CA LEU A 150 7.57 22.18 -18.76
C LEU A 150 8.64 22.39 -19.84
N GLY A 151 8.44 21.92 -21.07
CA GLY A 151 9.40 22.06 -22.17
C GLY A 151 10.51 21.01 -22.18
N GLY A 152 10.32 19.87 -21.49
CA GLY A 152 11.26 18.75 -21.44
C GLY A 152 11.61 18.31 -20.03
N ILE A 153 12.48 17.30 -19.91
CA ILE A 153 12.94 16.75 -18.62
C ILE A 153 13.94 17.70 -17.93
N GLU A 154 14.71 18.46 -18.71
CA GLU A 154 15.76 19.34 -18.21
C GLU A 154 15.22 20.43 -17.26
N PRO A 155 14.12 21.15 -17.57
CA PRO A 155 13.48 22.07 -16.63
C PRO A 155 12.99 21.39 -15.34
N VAL A 156 12.50 20.15 -15.41
CA VAL A 156 12.05 19.39 -14.23
C VAL A 156 13.22 19.15 -13.27
N LEU A 157 14.36 18.69 -13.80
CA LEU A 157 15.57 18.43 -13.02
C LEU A 157 16.15 19.72 -12.45
N ARG A 158 16.20 20.80 -13.25
CA ARG A 158 16.69 22.10 -12.80
C ARG A 158 15.87 22.66 -11.64
N ILE A 159 14.53 22.67 -11.75
CA ILE A 159 13.64 23.14 -10.69
C ILE A 159 13.79 22.27 -9.43
N SER A 160 13.95 20.96 -9.60
CA SER A 160 14.17 20.04 -8.48
C SER A 160 15.49 20.30 -7.76
N GLN A 161 16.55 20.65 -8.49
CA GLN A 161 17.85 21.04 -7.91
C GLN A 161 17.79 22.40 -7.22
N GLU A 162 17.22 23.42 -7.86
CA GLU A 162 17.07 24.77 -7.30
C GLU A 162 16.28 24.78 -6.00
N ARG A 163 15.27 23.91 -5.89
CA ARG A 163 14.46 23.76 -4.67
C ARG A 163 15.09 22.85 -3.61
N GLY A 164 16.32 22.39 -3.81
CA GLY A 164 17.01 21.49 -2.88
C GLY A 164 16.28 20.17 -2.67
N ARG A 165 15.52 19.69 -3.67
CA ARG A 165 14.71 18.46 -3.55
C ARG A 165 15.45 17.21 -3.93
N ILE A 166 16.61 17.35 -4.56
CA ILE A 166 17.49 16.25 -4.90
C ILE A 166 18.47 16.03 -3.75
N GLU A 167 18.02 15.27 -2.76
CA GLU A 167 18.88 14.73 -1.70
C GLU A 167 18.60 13.24 -1.62
N PHE A 168 19.61 12.41 -1.90
CA PHE A 168 19.44 10.96 -1.97
C PHE A 168 19.92 10.24 -0.73
N LEU A 169 20.94 10.76 -0.02
CA LEU A 169 21.64 10.02 1.02
C LEU A 169 21.92 10.91 2.22
N ASN A 170 21.06 10.82 3.24
CA ASN A 170 21.28 11.41 4.55
C ASN A 170 21.64 10.31 5.55
N PHE A 171 22.92 10.17 5.87
CA PHE A 171 23.44 9.11 6.76
C PHE A 171 23.47 9.49 8.25
N SER A 172 22.76 10.54 8.65
CA SER A 172 22.70 10.93 10.05
C SER A 172 22.04 9.86 10.92
N PHE A 173 22.54 9.70 12.14
CA PHE A 173 21.95 8.85 13.19
C PHE A 173 21.01 9.61 14.12
N ASP A 174 20.76 10.89 13.85
CA ASP A 174 19.88 11.72 14.66
C ASP A 174 18.41 11.27 14.52
N PRO A 175 17.75 10.82 15.60
CA PRO A 175 16.36 10.36 15.57
C PRO A 175 15.34 11.49 15.38
N THR A 176 15.75 12.76 15.47
CA THR A 176 14.86 13.92 15.23
C THR A 176 14.66 14.21 13.74
N ILE A 177 15.52 13.67 12.88
CA ILE A 177 15.43 13.84 11.43
C ILE A 177 14.37 12.90 10.88
N ARG A 178 13.39 13.47 10.15
CA ARG A 178 12.25 12.73 9.58
C ARG A 178 12.67 11.57 8.68
N HIS A 179 13.65 11.80 7.80
CA HIS A 179 14.13 10.83 6.82
C HIS A 179 15.64 10.70 6.89
N THR A 180 16.11 9.57 7.41
CA THR A 180 17.50 9.16 7.32
C THR A 180 17.59 7.86 6.53
N PHE A 181 18.76 7.60 5.95
CA PHE A 181 19.03 6.36 5.23
C PHE A 181 18.69 5.13 6.09
N TRP A 182 19.07 5.17 7.37
CA TRP A 182 18.82 4.10 8.33
C TRP A 182 17.34 3.95 8.68
N ALA A 183 16.65 5.05 8.96
CA ALA A 183 15.22 5.03 9.29
C ALA A 183 14.38 4.50 8.12
N LEU A 184 14.70 4.91 6.89
CA LEU A 184 13.97 4.47 5.70
C LEU A 184 14.30 3.02 5.31
N THR A 185 15.57 2.62 5.38
CA THR A 185 15.97 1.26 4.98
C THR A 185 15.52 0.24 6.02
N ILE A 186 15.86 0.44 7.30
CA ILE A 186 15.54 -0.51 8.38
C ILE A 186 14.11 -0.32 8.83
N GLY A 187 13.72 0.90 9.23
CA GLY A 187 12.37 1.17 9.73
C GLY A 187 11.32 0.92 8.66
N GLY A 188 11.48 1.55 7.48
CA GLY A 188 10.57 1.35 6.35
C GLY A 188 10.52 -0.10 5.86
N GLY A 189 11.67 -0.78 5.78
CA GLY A 189 11.74 -2.21 5.45
C GLY A 189 11.00 -3.09 6.44
N LEU A 190 11.20 -2.90 7.75
CA LEU A 190 10.52 -3.67 8.80
C LEU A 190 9.01 -3.39 8.84
N THR A 191 8.58 -2.13 8.66
CA THR A 191 7.16 -1.78 8.57
C THR A 191 6.50 -2.46 7.35
N PHE A 192 7.20 -2.48 6.21
CA PHE A 192 6.74 -3.17 5.03
C PHE A 192 6.65 -4.69 5.25
N MET A 193 7.69 -5.28 5.85
CA MET A 193 7.70 -6.69 6.19
C MET A 193 6.53 -7.06 7.11
N ALA A 194 6.26 -6.28 8.16
CA ALA A 194 5.12 -6.52 9.05
C ALA A 194 3.79 -6.48 8.26
N SER A 195 3.64 -5.50 7.36
CA SER A 195 2.43 -5.38 6.52
C SER A 195 2.29 -6.52 5.51
N PHE A 196 3.39 -7.06 5.00
CA PHE A 196 3.39 -8.12 3.99
C PHE A 196 3.30 -9.52 4.59
N ALA A 197 3.89 -9.72 5.77
CA ALA A 197 4.05 -11.03 6.40
C ALA A 197 2.86 -11.44 7.27
N VAL A 198 2.28 -10.51 8.06
CA VAL A 198 1.26 -10.85 9.07
C VAL A 198 -0.12 -10.25 8.82
N ASN A 199 -0.28 -9.41 7.78
CA ASN A 199 -1.58 -8.84 7.46
C ASN A 199 -2.51 -9.90 6.87
N GLN A 200 -3.69 -10.05 7.47
CA GLN A 200 -4.69 -11.06 7.09
C GLN A 200 -5.02 -11.01 5.60
N ILE A 201 -5.15 -9.84 4.99
CA ILE A 201 -5.49 -9.71 3.55
C ILE A 201 -4.40 -10.33 2.66
N GLN A 202 -3.13 -10.19 3.01
CA GLN A 202 -2.03 -10.78 2.24
C GLN A 202 -1.91 -12.28 2.49
N VAL A 203 -1.98 -12.69 3.76
CA VAL A 203 -1.92 -14.12 4.12
C VAL A 203 -3.01 -14.90 3.38
N GLN A 204 -4.22 -14.34 3.32
CA GLN A 204 -5.33 -14.98 2.62
C GLN A 204 -5.07 -15.13 1.12
N ARG A 205 -4.35 -14.20 0.48
CA ARG A 205 -3.93 -14.32 -0.92
C ARG A 205 -2.87 -15.41 -1.12
N TYR A 206 -1.88 -15.50 -0.24
CA TYR A 206 -0.87 -16.56 -0.33
C TYR A 206 -1.51 -17.95 -0.27
N LEU A 207 -2.55 -18.12 0.55
CA LEU A 207 -3.30 -19.37 0.67
C LEU A 207 -4.16 -19.70 -0.56
N THR A 208 -4.37 -18.76 -1.49
CA THR A 208 -5.02 -19.06 -2.77
C THR A 208 -4.06 -19.60 -3.83
N MET A 209 -2.76 -19.57 -3.58
CA MET A 209 -1.77 -20.12 -4.50
C MET A 209 -1.73 -21.64 -4.39
N LYS A 210 -1.51 -22.31 -5.53
CA LYS A 210 -1.52 -23.77 -5.61
C LYS A 210 -0.25 -24.39 -4.98
N ASP A 211 0.90 -23.76 -5.21
CA ASP A 211 2.22 -24.21 -4.76
C ASP A 211 3.08 -22.99 -4.33
N VAL A 212 4.07 -23.21 -3.47
CA VAL A 212 5.01 -22.18 -2.94
C VAL A 212 6.39 -22.24 -3.60
N ASP A 213 6.64 -23.27 -4.41
CA ASP A 213 7.91 -23.51 -5.10
C ASP A 213 8.04 -22.73 -6.42
#